data_AF-A0A4W5QU03-F1
#
_entry.id   AF-A0A4W5QU03-F1
#
_cell.length_a   1.000
_cell.length_b   1.000
_cell.length_c   1.000
_cell.angle_alpha   90.00
_cell.angle_beta   90.00
_cell.angle_gamma   90.00
#
_symmetry.space_group_name_H-M   'P 1'
#
loop_
_entity.id
_entity.type
_entity.pdbx_description
1 polymer ?
#
loop_
_entity_poly.entity_id
_entity_poly.type
_entity_poly.pdbx_seq_one_letter_code
_entity_poly.pdbx_strand_id
1 'polypeptide(L)'
;LTGVGCVVTGVCPPLSTDDLNRTHQHCVLAGDSARFSSTHRVAECSTGTLDYIQSRCREALSNLSTDPETGTHSLLSLLPATLQGYEEIHNEVEFEWLRQYWFQGQRYTRFCSWWARPMEQLENDWREMELMVRLHRYPLGPSNNTY
;
A
#
# COMPACT_ATOMS: atom_id res chain seq x y z
N LEU A 1 -43.46 -10.59 -13.59
CA LEU A 1 -43.19 -10.98 -12.19
C LEU A 1 -42.71 -9.73 -11.46
N THR A 2 -43.47 -9.38 -10.44
CA THR A 2 -43.53 -8.09 -9.74
C THR A 2 -42.18 -7.59 -9.23
N GLY A 3 -41.86 -6.33 -9.55
CA GLY A 3 -40.71 -5.63 -8.98
C GLY A 3 -40.88 -5.51 -7.47
N VAL A 4 -39.96 -6.11 -6.73
CA VAL A 4 -39.88 -5.93 -5.27
C VAL A 4 -39.35 -4.52 -5.06
N GLY A 5 -40.27 -3.60 -4.71
CA GLY A 5 -39.90 -2.27 -4.27
C GLY A 5 -38.97 -2.40 -3.06
N CYS A 6 -37.76 -1.87 -3.17
CA CYS A 6 -36.84 -1.77 -2.05
C CYS A 6 -37.39 -0.70 -1.10
N VAL A 7 -38.18 -1.10 -0.11
CA VAL A 7 -38.61 -0.22 0.97
C VAL A 7 -37.34 0.15 1.75
N VAL A 8 -36.86 1.38 1.60
CA VAL A 8 -35.74 1.89 2.40
C VAL A 8 -36.29 2.21 3.80
N THR A 9 -36.34 1.21 4.68
CA THR A 9 -36.55 1.45 6.11
C THR A 9 -35.24 1.97 6.70
N GLY A 10 -35.06 3.29 6.70
CA GLY A 10 -33.87 3.94 7.25
C GLY A 10 -33.87 3.88 8.78
N VAL A 11 -33.15 2.93 9.38
CA VAL A 11 -32.92 2.88 10.82
C VAL A 11 -31.42 3.00 11.08
N CYS A 12 -31.02 4.06 11.76
CA CYS A 12 -29.67 4.22 12.29
C CYS A 12 -29.65 3.68 13.73
N PRO A 13 -28.95 2.57 14.01
CA PRO A 13 -28.77 2.11 15.39
C PRO A 13 -27.98 3.15 16.20
N PRO A 14 -28.07 3.13 17.54
CA PRO A 14 -27.23 3.98 18.38
C PRO A 14 -25.77 3.82 17.95
N LEU A 15 -25.10 4.96 17.76
CA LEU A 15 -23.70 4.99 17.36
C LEU A 15 -22.88 4.22 18.39
N SER A 16 -21.91 3.44 17.92
CA SER A 16 -20.89 2.87 18.80
C SER A 16 -19.99 4.01 19.28
N THR A 17 -20.40 4.67 20.36
CA THR A 17 -19.63 5.77 20.96
C THR A 17 -18.50 5.24 21.82
N ASP A 18 -17.49 6.08 22.02
CA ASP A 18 -16.38 5.87 22.96
C ASP A 18 -15.68 4.51 22.75
N ASP A 19 -15.60 3.71 23.82
CA ASP A 19 -14.91 2.43 23.88
C ASP A 19 -15.82 1.22 23.55
N LEU A 20 -17.03 1.42 23.04
CA LEU A 20 -17.97 0.32 22.85
C LEU A 20 -17.44 -0.73 21.86
N ASN A 21 -16.80 -0.29 20.76
CA ASN A 21 -16.17 -1.20 19.79
C ASN A 21 -14.97 -1.98 20.37
N ARG A 22 -14.36 -1.47 21.47
CA ARG A 22 -13.25 -2.11 22.16
C ARG A 22 -13.72 -3.07 23.26
N THR A 23 -14.83 -2.75 23.92
CA THR A 23 -15.35 -3.45 25.10
C THR A 23 -16.42 -4.49 24.78
N HIS A 24 -17.08 -4.37 23.62
CA HIS A 24 -18.18 -5.24 23.22
C HIS A 24 -17.97 -5.77 21.79
N GLN A 25 -18.39 -7.01 21.58
CA GLN A 25 -18.51 -7.60 20.25
C GLN A 25 -19.93 -7.35 19.72
N HIS A 26 -20.04 -7.19 18.41
CA HIS A 26 -21.32 -7.04 17.72
C HIS A 26 -21.42 -8.02 16.56
N CYS A 27 -22.64 -8.48 16.26
CA CYS A 27 -22.92 -9.35 15.12
C CYS A 27 -24.10 -8.81 14.31
N VAL A 28 -24.17 -9.20 13.04
CA VAL A 28 -25.31 -8.90 12.17
C VAL A 28 -26.15 -10.16 12.04
N LEU A 29 -27.38 -10.10 12.54
CA LEU A 29 -28.35 -11.19 12.40
C LEU A 29 -29.16 -10.99 11.10
N ALA A 30 -29.10 -11.97 10.21
CA ALA A 30 -29.83 -11.93 8.93
C ALA A 30 -31.33 -12.17 9.15
N GLY A 31 -32.16 -11.49 8.34
CA GLY A 31 -33.60 -11.73 8.26
C GLY A 31 -34.01 -12.30 6.90
N ASP A 32 -35.32 -12.37 6.65
CA ASP A 32 -35.87 -13.04 5.45
C ASP A 32 -35.73 -12.25 4.13
N SER A 33 -35.37 -10.97 4.22
CA SER A 33 -35.24 -10.07 3.07
C SER A 33 -33.81 -9.55 2.88
N ALA A 34 -33.44 -9.25 1.64
CA ALA A 34 -32.19 -8.55 1.34
C ALA A 34 -32.12 -7.20 2.07
N ARG A 35 -30.97 -6.90 2.66
CA ARG A 35 -30.71 -5.65 3.40
C ARG A 35 -29.34 -5.09 3.04
N PHE A 36 -29.29 -3.79 2.82
CA PHE A 36 -28.06 -3.02 2.66
C PHE A 36 -27.82 -2.15 3.90
N SER A 37 -26.56 -1.92 4.25
CA SER A 37 -26.17 -1.00 5.32
C SER A 37 -24.96 -0.17 4.92
N SER A 38 -24.90 1.06 5.39
CA SER A 38 -23.69 1.90 5.33
C SER A 38 -23.06 1.92 6.72
N THR A 39 -21.78 1.53 6.81
CA THR A 39 -21.04 1.55 8.07
C THR A 39 -19.95 2.62 7.97
N HIS A 40 -20.24 3.78 8.53
CA HIS A 40 -19.29 4.89 8.59
C HIS A 40 -18.25 4.60 9.66
N ARG A 41 -16.97 4.77 9.32
CA ARG A 41 -15.83 4.51 10.21
C ARG A 41 -14.88 5.69 10.17
N VAL A 42 -14.23 5.95 11.30
CA VAL A 42 -12.99 6.73 11.33
C VAL A 42 -11.86 5.72 11.22
N ALA A 43 -11.28 5.60 10.03
CA ALA A 43 -10.15 4.72 9.82
C ALA A 43 -8.90 5.33 10.45
N GLU A 44 -8.07 4.51 11.11
CA GLU A 44 -6.75 4.92 11.55
C GLU A 44 -5.84 4.98 10.33
N CYS A 45 -5.59 6.19 9.85
CA CYS A 45 -4.94 6.44 8.57
C CYS A 45 -3.51 7.00 8.73
N SER A 46 -2.92 6.95 9.92
CA SER A 46 -1.56 7.48 10.16
C SER A 46 -0.51 6.89 9.21
N THR A 47 -0.60 5.60 8.90
CA THR A 47 0.27 4.92 7.91
C THR A 47 -0.50 4.38 6.69
N GLY A 48 -1.81 4.63 6.62
CA GLY A 48 -2.72 4.04 5.62
C GLY A 48 -3.09 4.97 4.45
N THR A 49 -2.33 6.04 4.20
CA THR A 49 -2.64 7.01 3.13
C THR A 49 -1.62 6.96 2.00
N LEU A 50 -2.08 7.30 0.79
CA LEU A 50 -1.22 7.34 -0.38
C LEU A 50 -0.06 8.33 -0.20
N ASP A 51 -0.35 9.51 0.34
CA ASP A 51 0.65 10.55 0.58
C ASP A 51 1.74 10.07 1.55
N TYR A 52 1.35 9.32 2.59
CA TYR A 52 2.29 8.70 3.52
C TYR A 52 3.24 7.74 2.81
N ILE A 53 2.71 6.74 2.10
CA ILE A 53 3.56 5.71 1.49
C ILE A 53 4.43 6.30 0.36
N GLN A 54 3.93 7.28 -0.39
CA GLN A 54 4.73 7.99 -1.39
C GLN A 54 5.83 8.84 -0.76
N SER A 55 5.60 9.39 0.43
CA SER A 55 6.66 10.07 1.19
C SER A 55 7.75 9.08 1.63
N ARG A 56 7.36 7.89 2.09
CA ARG A 56 8.29 6.82 2.48
C ARG A 56 9.11 6.34 1.28
N CYS A 57 8.48 6.11 0.13
CA CYS A 57 9.19 5.74 -1.11
C CYS A 57 10.25 6.80 -1.48
N ARG A 58 9.89 8.09 -1.45
CA ARG A 58 10.84 9.18 -1.73
C ARG A 58 12.00 9.23 -0.73
N GLU A 59 11.75 8.92 0.53
CA GLU A 59 12.78 8.82 1.56
C GLU A 59 13.77 7.69 1.25
N ALA A 60 13.27 6.49 0.93
CA ALA A 60 14.10 5.35 0.54
C ALA A 60 14.93 5.66 -0.72
N LEU A 61 14.27 6.16 -1.78
CA LEU A 61 14.90 6.45 -3.06
C LEU A 61 15.88 7.62 -3.01
N SER A 62 15.86 8.43 -1.95
CA SER A 62 16.87 9.49 -1.76
C SER A 62 18.30 8.95 -1.66
N ASN A 63 18.47 7.66 -1.32
CA ASN A 63 19.77 7.00 -1.28
C ASN A 63 20.24 6.46 -2.64
N LEU A 64 19.40 6.52 -3.68
CA LEU A 64 19.72 6.07 -5.03
C LEU A 64 20.29 7.25 -5.83
N SER A 65 21.46 7.06 -6.42
CA SER A 65 22.08 7.99 -7.37
C SER A 65 22.07 7.40 -8.76
N THR A 66 21.64 8.19 -9.74
CA THR A 66 21.70 7.84 -11.16
C THR A 66 22.67 8.78 -11.85
N ASP A 67 23.72 8.23 -12.44
CA ASP A 67 24.67 8.98 -13.25
C ASP A 67 23.97 9.50 -14.53
N PRO A 68 23.91 10.84 -14.75
CA PRO A 68 23.24 11.41 -15.91
C PRO A 68 23.93 11.10 -17.25
N GLU A 69 25.21 10.76 -17.28
CA GLU A 69 25.93 10.45 -18.52
C GLU A 69 25.82 8.97 -18.89
N THR A 70 25.89 8.08 -17.90
CA THR A 70 25.93 6.63 -18.15
C THR A 70 24.61 5.92 -17.83
N GLY A 71 23.69 6.58 -17.12
CA GLY A 71 22.47 5.96 -16.60
C GLY A 71 22.74 4.89 -15.55
N THR A 72 23.96 4.81 -15.01
CA THR A 72 24.31 3.80 -14.01
C THR A 72 23.80 4.19 -12.64
N HIS A 73 23.29 3.19 -11.92
CA HIS A 73 22.74 3.37 -10.58
C HIS A 73 23.76 2.99 -9.51
N SER A 74 23.86 3.79 -8.45
CA SER A 74 24.73 3.55 -7.30
C SER A 74 24.05 4.01 -6.00
N LEU A 75 24.50 3.47 -4.87
CA LEU A 75 24.02 3.88 -3.55
C LEU A 75 24.88 5.00 -2.98
N LEU A 76 24.25 6.07 -2.49
CA LEU A 76 24.94 7.21 -1.88
C LEU A 76 25.53 6.86 -0.51
N SER A 77 24.82 6.05 0.27
CA SER A 77 25.20 5.60 1.62
C SER A 77 25.03 4.09 1.74
N LEU A 78 26.06 3.45 2.29
CA LEU A 78 26.08 2.03 2.69
C LEU A 78 26.03 1.87 4.22
N LEU A 79 25.60 2.91 4.95
CA LEU A 79 25.47 2.82 6.40
C LEU A 79 24.35 1.83 6.77
N PRO A 80 24.56 0.91 7.74
CA PRO A 80 23.56 -0.09 8.12
C PRO A 80 22.18 0.50 8.44
N ALA A 81 22.13 1.66 9.10
CA ALA A 81 20.87 2.33 9.42
C ALA A 81 20.11 2.80 8.16
N THR A 82 20.83 3.32 7.16
CA THR A 82 20.24 3.68 5.87
C THR A 82 19.76 2.43 5.13
N LEU A 83 20.55 1.36 5.18
CA LEU A 83 20.22 0.12 4.49
C LEU A 83 18.96 -0.54 5.08
N GLN A 84 18.90 -0.63 6.40
CA GLN A 84 17.73 -1.13 7.11
C GLN A 84 16.48 -0.29 6.82
N GLY A 85 16.61 1.04 6.81
CA GLY A 85 15.49 1.94 6.58
C GLY A 85 14.82 1.75 5.21
N TYR A 86 15.61 1.61 4.13
CA TYR A 86 15.01 1.37 2.82
C TYR A 86 14.45 -0.05 2.68
N GLU A 87 15.05 -1.08 3.32
CA GLU A 87 14.51 -2.44 3.32
C GLU A 87 13.16 -2.53 4.04
N GLU A 88 13.00 -1.81 5.15
CA GLU A 88 11.72 -1.69 5.86
C GLU A 88 10.65 -1.04 4.98
N ILE A 89 10.98 0.06 4.31
CA ILE A 89 10.08 0.75 3.37
C ILE A 89 9.75 -0.14 2.17
N HIS A 90 10.74 -0.84 1.63
CA HIS A 90 10.59 -1.75 0.51
C HIS A 90 9.55 -2.85 0.81
N ASN A 91 9.66 -3.47 1.99
CA ASN A 91 8.68 -4.44 2.47
C ASN A 91 7.30 -3.82 2.68
N GLU A 92 7.23 -2.63 3.26
CA GLU A 92 5.96 -1.93 3.50
C GLU A 92 5.19 -1.68 2.19
N VAL A 93 5.86 -1.14 1.17
CA VAL A 93 5.27 -0.93 -0.16
C VAL A 93 4.82 -2.25 -0.80
N GLU A 94 5.63 -3.30 -0.67
CA GLU A 94 5.30 -4.60 -1.26
C GLU A 94 4.07 -5.23 -0.61
N PHE A 95 4.08 -5.36 0.72
CA PHE A 95 3.13 -6.19 1.44
C PHE A 95 1.87 -5.47 1.87
N GLU A 96 1.96 -4.20 2.28
CA GLU A 96 0.79 -3.43 2.72
C GLU A 96 0.07 -2.73 1.56
N TRP A 97 0.75 -2.50 0.43
CA TRP A 97 0.18 -1.77 -0.70
C TRP A 97 0.02 -2.61 -1.96
N LEU A 98 1.12 -3.00 -2.61
CA LEU A 98 1.08 -3.64 -3.93
C LEU A 98 0.37 -4.99 -3.86
N ARG A 99 0.78 -5.87 -2.95
CA ARG A 99 0.16 -7.20 -2.81
C ARG A 99 -1.31 -7.09 -2.36
N GLN A 100 -1.65 -6.18 -1.45
CA GLN A 100 -3.05 -5.96 -1.04
C GLN A 100 -3.92 -5.50 -2.21
N TYR A 101 -3.42 -4.58 -3.03
CA TYR A 101 -4.14 -4.05 -4.19
C TYR A 101 -4.36 -5.14 -5.24
N TRP A 102 -3.27 -5.80 -5.66
CA TRP A 102 -3.33 -6.79 -6.74
C TRP A 102 -4.04 -8.09 -6.35
N PHE A 103 -4.00 -8.48 -5.06
CA PHE A 103 -4.74 -9.63 -4.56
C PHE A 103 -6.25 -9.49 -4.76
N GLN A 104 -6.79 -8.27 -4.69
CA GLN A 104 -8.20 -7.99 -4.89
C GLN A 104 -8.60 -7.96 -6.39
N GLY A 105 -7.61 -7.97 -7.28
CA GLY A 105 -7.77 -7.98 -8.74
C GLY A 105 -8.43 -6.71 -9.28
N GLN A 106 -8.97 -6.81 -10.49
CA GLN A 106 -9.61 -5.68 -11.19
C GLN A 106 -11.04 -5.34 -10.71
N ARG A 107 -11.42 -5.74 -9.49
CA ARG A 107 -12.79 -5.49 -8.97
C ARG A 107 -13.10 -3.99 -8.88
N TYR A 108 -12.10 -3.18 -8.56
CA TYR A 108 -12.25 -1.73 -8.41
C TYR A 108 -12.19 -0.96 -9.73
N THR A 109 -11.45 -1.45 -10.74
CA THR A 109 -11.30 -0.74 -12.02
C THR A 109 -12.62 -0.58 -12.77
N ARG A 110 -13.61 -1.46 -12.47
CA ARG A 110 -14.98 -1.36 -12.98
C ARG A 110 -15.71 -0.10 -12.49
N PHE A 111 -15.38 0.43 -11.32
CA PHE A 111 -16.10 1.53 -10.67
C PHE A 111 -15.25 2.80 -10.53
N CYS A 112 -13.93 2.66 -10.37
CA CYS A 112 -13.01 3.76 -10.17
C CYS A 112 -11.61 3.40 -10.66
N SER A 113 -11.08 4.17 -11.61
CA SER A 113 -9.72 4.03 -12.14
C SER A 113 -8.67 4.87 -11.39
N TRP A 114 -9.07 5.56 -10.33
CA TRP A 114 -8.20 6.51 -9.61
C TRP A 114 -6.92 5.87 -9.10
N TRP A 115 -7.00 4.63 -8.60
CA TRP A 115 -5.85 3.89 -8.05
C TRP A 115 -4.86 3.37 -9.09
N ALA A 116 -5.21 3.38 -10.38
CA ALA A 116 -4.35 2.81 -11.43
C ALA A 116 -2.98 3.52 -11.50
N ARG A 117 -2.98 4.85 -11.60
CA ARG A 117 -1.73 5.64 -11.69
C ARG A 117 -0.91 5.60 -10.39
N PRO A 118 -1.51 5.79 -9.19
CA PRO A 118 -0.78 5.63 -7.94
C PRO A 118 -0.09 4.27 -7.78
N MET A 119 -0.78 3.18 -8.15
CA MET A 119 -0.22 1.83 -8.00
C MET A 119 0.89 1.55 -9.02
N GLU A 120 0.77 2.08 -10.24
CA GLU A 120 1.86 2.04 -11.23
C GLU A 120 3.09 2.81 -10.74
N GLN A 121 2.91 3.97 -10.12
CA GLN A 121 4.02 4.72 -9.52
C GLN A 121 4.68 3.94 -8.37
N LEU A 122 3.88 3.38 -7.46
CA LEU A 122 4.42 2.57 -6.35
C LEU A 122 5.16 1.32 -6.85
N GLU A 123 4.69 0.70 -7.94
CA GLU A 123 5.38 -0.43 -8.56
C GLU A 123 6.72 -0.01 -9.18
N ASN A 124 6.78 1.16 -9.81
CA ASN A 124 8.05 1.70 -10.31
C ASN A 124 9.02 2.03 -9.17
N ASP A 125 8.54 2.68 -8.10
CA ASP A 125 9.35 2.98 -6.92
C ASP A 125 9.87 1.70 -6.25
N TRP A 126 9.03 0.66 -6.16
CA TRP A 126 9.42 -0.66 -5.66
C TRP A 126 10.49 -1.32 -6.54
N ARG A 127 10.38 -1.23 -7.87
CA ARG A 127 11.40 -1.77 -8.80
C ARG A 127 12.76 -1.08 -8.66
N GLU A 128 12.77 0.22 -8.40
CA GLU A 128 13.99 0.97 -8.10
C GLU A 128 14.59 0.52 -6.75
N MET A 129 13.76 0.28 -5.74
CA MET A 129 14.22 -0.30 -4.46
C MET A 129 14.76 -1.73 -4.62
N GLU A 130 14.16 -2.57 -5.48
CA GLU A 130 14.72 -3.88 -5.86
C GLU A 130 16.10 -3.78 -6.52
N LEU A 131 16.36 -2.69 -7.26
CA LEU A 131 17.70 -2.40 -7.78
C LEU A 131 18.67 -2.04 -6.64
N MET A 132 18.23 -1.23 -5.68
CA MET A 132 19.02 -0.88 -4.50
C MET A 132 19.42 -2.12 -3.69
N VAL A 133 18.50 -3.07 -3.47
CA VAL A 133 18.78 -4.36 -2.81
C VAL A 133 19.86 -5.13 -3.56
N ARG A 134 19.79 -5.17 -4.90
CA ARG A 134 20.78 -5.84 -5.74
C ARG A 134 22.16 -5.18 -5.66
N LEU A 135 22.22 -3.85 -5.69
CA LEU A 135 23.46 -3.08 -5.54
C LEU A 135 24.11 -3.28 -4.17
N HIS A 136 23.30 -3.31 -3.11
CA HIS A 136 23.77 -3.62 -1.76
C HIS A 136 24.39 -5.02 -1.67
N ARG A 137 23.74 -6.02 -2.28
CA ARG A 137 24.14 -7.43 -2.19
C ARG A 137 25.33 -7.79 -3.08
N TYR A 138 25.54 -7.08 -4.18
CA TYR A 138 26.65 -7.28 -5.12
C TYR A 138 27.38 -5.97 -5.41
N PRO A 139 28.14 -5.41 -4.45
CA PRO A 139 28.84 -4.13 -4.64
C PRO A 139 29.99 -4.20 -5.67
N LEU A 140 30.31 -5.39 -6.21
CA LEU A 140 31.38 -5.60 -7.19
C LEU A 140 30.92 -6.55 -8.29
N GLY A 141 30.78 -6.03 -9.52
CA GLY A 141 30.98 -6.83 -10.73
C GLY A 141 32.44 -7.32 -10.81
N PRO A 142 32.75 -8.35 -11.62
CA PRO A 142 33.96 -9.15 -11.48
C PRO A 142 35.21 -8.28 -11.54
N SER A 143 35.98 -8.27 -10.46
CA SER A 143 37.38 -7.92 -10.52
C SER A 143 38.08 -8.91 -11.45
N ASN A 144 38.21 -8.55 -12.72
CA ASN A 144 39.23 -9.14 -13.58
C ASN A 144 40.58 -8.72 -13.00
N ASN A 145 41.03 -9.50 -12.00
CA ASN A 145 42.41 -9.62 -11.61
C ASN A 145 43.21 -9.96 -12.87
N THR A 146 43.85 -8.96 -13.45
CA THR A 146 45.06 -9.18 -14.23
C THR A 146 46.18 -9.51 -13.26
N TYR A 147 46.45 -10.81 -13.12
CA TYR A 147 47.76 -11.35 -12.76
C TYR A 147 48.20 -12.30 -13.87
#